data_AF-A0A1I4C871-F1
#
_entry.id   AF-A0A1I4C871-F1
#
_cell.length_a   1.000
_cell.length_b   1.000
_cell.length_c   1.000
_cell.angle_alpha   90.00
_cell.angle_beta   90.00
_cell.angle_gamma   90.00
#
_symmetry.space_group_name_H-M   'P 1'
#
loop_
_entity.id
_entity.type
_entity.pdbx_description
1 polymer ?
#
loop_
_entity_poly.entity_id
_entity_poly.type
_entity_poly.pdbx_seq_one_letter_code
_entity_poly.pdbx_strand_id
1 'polypeptide(L)' 'MPASSSERTAMSEGDWTWELTSTAQDGLSALSPSEQERILNKLDEIIDSPWRDPPDYGEPLQNSPHRKVRIGESV' A
#
# COMPACT_ATOMS: atom_id res chain seq x y z
N MET A 1 -15.13 13.81 -31.36
CA MET A 1 -15.12 12.97 -30.14
C MET A 1 -13.79 13.15 -29.44
N PRO A 2 -13.75 13.83 -28.28
CA PRO A 2 -12.88 13.35 -27.21
C PRO A 2 -13.45 13.65 -25.82
N ALA A 3 -13.86 12.62 -25.08
CA ALA A 3 -13.93 12.58 -23.61
C ALA A 3 -14.51 11.21 -23.19
N SER A 4 -13.71 10.15 -23.28
CA SER A 4 -13.89 8.99 -22.41
C SER A 4 -12.68 8.92 -21.49
N SER A 5 -12.61 9.88 -20.60
CA SER A 5 -11.98 9.68 -19.29
C SER A 5 -13.13 9.86 -18.31
N SER A 6 -13.93 8.80 -18.18
CA SER A 6 -15.04 8.74 -17.25
C SER A 6 -14.48 8.97 -15.85
N GLU A 7 -14.75 10.17 -15.34
CA GLU A 7 -15.23 10.41 -13.99
C GLU A 7 -14.57 9.54 -12.93
N ARG A 8 -13.37 9.97 -12.51
CA ARG A 8 -12.77 9.63 -11.21
C ARG A 8 -13.63 10.28 -10.11
N THR A 9 -14.84 9.78 -9.94
CA THR A 9 -15.79 10.21 -8.90
C THR A 9 -15.12 10.09 -7.54
N ALA A 10 -14.99 11.24 -6.88
CA ALA A 10 -14.46 11.44 -5.55
C ALA A 10 -15.08 10.47 -4.51
N MET A 11 -14.23 9.61 -3.93
CA MET A 11 -14.36 8.94 -2.63
C MET A 11 -12.94 8.45 -2.26
N SER A 12 -12.09 9.12 -1.49
CA SER A 12 -12.21 10.26 -0.58
C SER A 12 -10.89 11.04 -0.53
N GLU A 13 -10.96 12.36 -0.48
CA GLU A 13 -9.85 13.29 -0.23
C GLU A 13 -9.31 13.22 1.22
N GLY A 14 -9.19 12.03 1.80
CA GLY A 14 -8.55 11.81 3.08
C GLY A 14 -7.20 11.16 2.84
N ASP A 15 -6.11 11.84 3.20
CA ASP A 15 -4.76 11.29 3.31
C ASP A 15 -4.83 9.86 3.86
N TRP A 16 -4.65 8.87 2.99
CA TRP A 16 -4.54 7.50 3.44
C TRP A 16 -3.20 7.39 4.16
N THR A 17 -3.24 7.20 5.48
CA THR A 17 -2.03 6.95 6.26
C THR A 17 -1.93 5.46 6.55
N TRP A 18 -0.76 4.87 6.28
CA TRP A 18 -0.46 3.51 6.70
C TRP A 18 -0.14 3.50 8.20
N GLU A 19 -0.60 2.48 8.92
CA GLU A 19 -0.26 2.25 10.32
C GLU A 19 0.29 0.83 10.46
N LEU A 20 1.41 0.70 11.18
CA LEU A 20 2.01 -0.59 11.50
C LEU A 20 1.48 -1.07 12.85
N THR A 21 1.04 -2.31 12.92
CA THR A 21 0.71 -2.96 14.20
C THR A 21 1.96 -3.17 15.05
N SER A 22 1.81 -3.36 16.36
CA SER A 22 2.95 -3.57 17.28
C SER A 22 3.85 -4.74 16.85
N THR A 23 3.26 -5.81 16.29
CA THR A 23 4.02 -6.94 15.75
C THR A 23 4.78 -6.57 14.47
N ALA A 24 4.17 -5.76 13.60
CA ALA A 24 4.84 -5.29 12.39
C ALA A 24 5.97 -4.31 12.71
N GLN A 25 5.82 -3.47 13.73
CA GLN A 25 6.88 -2.58 14.23
C GLN A 25 8.06 -3.36 14.81
N ASP A 26 7.80 -4.41 15.60
CA ASP A 26 8.83 -5.30 16.14
C ASP A 26 9.59 -6.02 15.02
N GLY A 27 8.85 -6.58 14.05
CA GLY A 27 9.43 -7.19 12.86
C GLY A 27 10.25 -6.20 12.02
N LEU A 28 9.75 -4.98 11.81
CA LEU A 28 10.47 -3.91 11.10
C LEU A 28 11.76 -3.54 11.84
N SER A 29 11.68 -3.34 13.16
CA SER A 29 12.85 -2.98 13.97
C SER A 29 13.91 -4.08 14.02
N ALA A 30 13.54 -5.33 13.77
CA ALA A 30 14.46 -6.47 13.67
C ALA A 30 15.18 -6.55 12.30
N LEU A 31 14.69 -5.84 11.28
CA LEU A 31 15.30 -5.78 9.95
C LEU A 31 16.45 -4.76 9.89
N SER A 32 17.27 -4.87 8.85
CA SER A 32 18.35 -3.91 8.59
C SER A 32 17.78 -2.53 8.25
N PRO A 33 18.46 -1.42 8.57
CA PRO A 33 17.97 -0.06 8.27
C PRO A 33 17.59 0.13 6.80
N SER A 34 18.35 -0.44 5.86
CA SER A 34 18.03 -0.40 4.42
C SER A 34 16.72 -1.14 4.05
N GLU A 35 16.41 -2.22 4.76
CA GLU A 35 15.15 -2.96 4.56
C GLU A 35 13.98 -2.20 5.17
N GLN A 36 14.18 -1.58 6.34
CA GLN A 36 13.20 -0.72 6.97
C GLN A 36 12.80 0.44 6.06
N GLU A 37 13.79 1.17 5.54
CA GLU A 37 13.57 2.27 4.60
C GLU A 37 12.84 1.81 3.33
N ARG A 38 13.21 0.64 2.77
CA ARG A 38 12.53 0.08 1.60
C ARG A 38 11.06 -0.22 1.88
N ILE A 39 10.74 -0.71 3.08
CA ILE A 39 9.36 -0.99 3.47
C ILE A 39 8.55 0.30 3.62
N LEU A 40 9.09 1.27 4.37
CA LEU A 40 8.45 2.56 4.57
C LEU A 40 8.23 3.31 3.26
N ASN A 41 9.24 3.36 2.40
CA ASN A 41 9.16 4.00 1.09
C ASN A 41 8.09 3.35 0.20
N LYS A 42 7.95 2.01 0.24
CA LYS A 42 6.91 1.33 -0.52
C LYS A 42 5.51 1.61 0.02
N LEU A 43 5.34 1.70 1.33
CA LEU A 43 4.06 2.06 1.93
C LEU A 43 3.67 3.50 1.57
N ASP A 44 4.65 4.41 1.56
CA ASP A 44 4.48 5.80 1.11
C ASP A 44 4.07 5.88 -0.38
N GLU A 45 4.76 5.13 -1.25
CA GLU A 45 4.40 5.01 -2.67
C GLU A 45 2.96 4.50 -2.86
N ILE A 46 2.51 3.56 -2.03
CA ILE A 46 1.16 2.98 -2.11
C ILE A 46 0.09 4.00 -1.74
N ILE A 47 0.34 4.84 -0.73
CA ILE A 47 -0.61 5.88 -0.29
C ILE A 47 -0.59 7.11 -1.20
N ASP A 48 0.55 7.43 -1.79
CA ASP A 48 0.73 8.54 -2.74
C ASP A 48 0.31 8.16 -4.18
N SER A 49 0.10 6.86 -4.46
CA SER A 49 -0.15 6.38 -5.82
C SER A 49 -1.43 6.94 -6.44
N PRO A 50 -1.35 7.66 -7.56
CA PRO A 50 -2.51 8.17 -8.27
C PRO A 50 -3.13 7.13 -9.22
N TRP A 51 -2.53 5.95 -9.34
CA TRP A 51 -2.95 4.95 -10.32
C TRP A 51 -3.73 3.80 -9.71
N ARG A 52 -3.61 3.59 -8.40
CA ARG A 52 -4.20 2.44 -7.72
C ARG A 52 -4.47 2.76 -6.25
N ASP A 53 -5.63 2.35 -5.73
CA ASP A 53 -5.97 2.50 -4.32
C ASP A 53 -5.15 1.54 -3.42
N PRO A 54 -4.77 1.95 -2.18
CA PRO A 54 -4.03 1.11 -1.24
C PRO A 54 -4.54 -0.33 -1.06
N PRO A 55 -5.86 -0.60 -0.93
CA PRO A 55 -6.35 -1.97 -0.85
C PRO A 55 -6.02 -2.80 -2.10
N ASP A 56 -5.97 -2.21 -3.29
CA ASP A 56 -5.76 -2.90 -4.56
C ASP A 56 -4.29 -3.31 -4.80
N TYR A 57 -3.35 -2.80 -4.00
CA TYR A 57 -1.98 -3.32 -3.92
C TYR A 57 -1.88 -4.67 -3.20
N GLY A 58 -2.84 -4.95 -2.31
CA GLY A 58 -2.84 -6.18 -1.54
C GLY A 58 -3.47 -7.33 -2.31
N GLU A 59 -2.74 -8.44 -2.47
CA GLU A 59 -3.33 -9.68 -2.93
C GLU A 59 -4.31 -10.19 -1.85
N PRO A 60 -5.54 -10.58 -2.22
CA PRO A 60 -6.51 -11.09 -1.26
C PRO A 60 -6.00 -12.38 -0.63
N LEU A 61 -5.99 -12.45 0.70
CA LEU A 61 -5.76 -13.71 1.40
C LEU A 61 -7.03 -14.56 1.26
N GLN A 62 -6.92 -15.76 0.69
CA GLN A 62 -8.07 -16.64 0.55
C GLN A 62 -8.72 -16.90 1.93
N ASN A 63 -10.03 -16.61 2.02
CA ASN A 63 -10.86 -16.71 3.22
C ASN A 63 -10.57 -15.67 4.32
N SER A 64 -10.05 -14.49 3.99
CA SER A 64 -9.88 -13.42 4.98
C SER A 64 -10.26 -12.04 4.42
N PRO A 65 -10.82 -11.13 5.24
CA PRO A 65 -10.97 -9.71 4.88
C PRO A 65 -9.61 -9.00 4.78
N HIS A 66 -8.54 -9.65 5.23
CA HIS A 66 -7.17 -9.14 5.16
C HIS A 66 -6.55 -9.36 3.78
N ARG A 67 -5.78 -8.36 3.33
CA ARG A 67 -4.99 -8.43 2.10
C ARG A 67 -3.50 -8.43 2.44
N LYS A 68 -2.70 -9.14 1.65
CA LYS A 68 -1.24 -9.19 1.79
C LYS A 68 -0.60 -8.35 0.69
N VAL A 69 0.20 -7.36 1.08
CA VAL A 69 1.06 -6.63 0.14
C VAL A 69 2.45 -7.23 0.25
N ARG A 70 3.02 -7.69 -0.87
CA ARG A 70 4.44 -8.07 -0.90
C ARG A 70 5.29 -6.82 -1.11
N ILE A 71 6.19 -6.57 -0.18
CA ILE A 71 7.15 -5.48 -0.24
C ILE A 71 8.49 -6.07 -0.67
N GLY A 72 8.86 -5.89 -1.93
CA GLY A 72 10.03 -6.51 -2.55
C GLY A 72 9.83 -6.72 -4.05
N GLU A 73 10.92 -6.80 -4.80
CA GLU A 73 10.87 -7.08 -6.24
C GLU A 73 10.34 -8.51 -6.46
N SER A 74 9.26 -8.63 -7.21
CA SER A 74 8.82 -9.91 -7.75
C SER A 74 9.73 -10.19 -8.94
N VAL A 75 10.77 -10.99 -8.73
CA VAL A 75 11.64 -11.48 -9.82
C VAL A 75 10.91 -12.46 -10.72
#